data_AF-A0AAP2AZ67-F1
#
_entry.id   AF-A0AAP2AZ67-F1
#
_cell.length_a   1.000
_cell.length_b   1.000
_cell.length_c   1.000
_cell.angle_alpha   90.00
_cell.angle_beta   90.00
_cell.angle_gamma   90.00
#
_symmetry.space_group_name_H-M   'P 1'
#
loop_
_entity.id
_entity.type
_entity.pdbx_description
1 polymer ?
#
loop_
_entity_poly.entity_id
_entity_poly.type
_entity_poly.pdbx_seq_one_letter_code
_entity_poly.pdbx_strand_id
1 'polypeptide(L)'
;MNAKEFLDKEKNTYGNLYSELIFVLDDIEDLSEDSTLKERAYYKNIKILKKYNDLLDKLSRELPEKKSFLSFLNKSKENEIIKECEDFKKTYKDSLDKIFVCSKCMCVKCIRECGFNPCLSCNKTGKVNYCDKENTNLIVFKNFIKQQYNNETNENEPIEILCEVEMLDMDKRFRIIKEVLSGEQFVLEYVYNIKDGDLYNSIEDVDLFNEIIDIYESNKI
;
A
#
# COMPACT_ATOMS: atom_id res chain seq x y z
N MET A 1 -23.16 -9.96 -11.64
CA MET A 1 -22.45 -8.96 -12.46
C MET A 1 -22.08 -9.64 -13.76
N ASN A 2 -22.49 -9.09 -14.91
CA ASN A 2 -22.09 -9.63 -16.22
C ASN A 2 -20.69 -9.13 -16.63
N ALA A 3 -20.08 -9.72 -17.66
CA ALA A 3 -18.71 -9.37 -18.05
C ALA A 3 -18.55 -7.90 -18.46
N LYS A 4 -19.58 -7.29 -19.06
CA LYS A 4 -19.54 -5.87 -19.44
C LYS A 4 -19.49 -4.97 -18.20
N GLU A 5 -20.40 -5.17 -17.24
CA GLU A 5 -20.40 -4.44 -15.97
C GLU A 5 -19.09 -4.61 -15.20
N PHE A 6 -18.54 -5.83 -15.21
CA PHE A 6 -17.25 -6.12 -14.61
C PHE A 6 -16.13 -5.30 -15.29
N LEU A 7 -16.01 -5.37 -16.62
CA LEU A 7 -14.97 -4.65 -17.36
C LEU A 7 -15.08 -3.14 -17.22
N ASP A 8 -16.30 -2.59 -17.28
CA ASP A 8 -16.54 -1.16 -17.09
C ASP A 8 -16.07 -0.70 -15.69
N LYS A 9 -16.35 -1.51 -14.66
CA LYS A 9 -15.88 -1.23 -13.29
C LYS A 9 -14.36 -1.31 -13.16
N GLU A 10 -13.74 -2.34 -13.73
CA GLU A 10 -12.28 -2.49 -13.69
C GLU A 10 -11.59 -1.36 -14.45
N LYS A 11 -12.07 -0.99 -15.64
CA LYS A 11 -11.53 0.14 -16.41
C LYS A 11 -11.65 1.45 -15.68
N ASN A 12 -12.80 1.72 -15.06
CA ASN A 12 -12.95 2.94 -14.26
C ASN A 12 -11.94 2.94 -13.09
N THR A 13 -11.75 1.81 -12.43
CA THR A 13 -10.86 1.73 -11.27
C THR A 13 -9.37 1.84 -11.67
N TYR A 14 -8.92 0.98 -12.57
CA TYR A 14 -7.50 0.85 -12.93
C TYR A 14 -7.06 1.83 -14.03
N GLY A 15 -7.99 2.31 -14.86
CA GLY A 15 -7.75 3.35 -15.85
C GLY A 15 -7.59 4.73 -15.22
N ASN A 16 -8.43 5.07 -14.24
CA ASN A 16 -8.27 6.31 -13.48
C ASN A 16 -6.96 6.31 -12.68
N LEU A 17 -6.68 5.21 -11.96
CA LEU A 17 -5.42 5.04 -11.23
C LEU A 17 -4.20 5.21 -12.14
N TYR A 18 -4.25 4.62 -13.34
CA TYR A 18 -3.15 4.74 -14.30
C TYR A 18 -2.97 6.18 -14.75
N SER A 19 -4.06 6.85 -15.14
CA SER A 19 -4.03 8.24 -15.61
C SER A 19 -3.51 9.18 -14.52
N GLU A 20 -4.01 9.05 -13.28
CA GLU A 20 -3.54 9.81 -12.12
C GLU A 20 -2.02 9.68 -11.92
N LEU A 21 -1.50 8.45 -12.00
CA LEU A 21 -0.07 8.20 -11.82
C LEU A 21 0.79 8.68 -12.99
N ILE A 22 0.27 8.65 -14.22
CA ILE A 22 0.96 9.25 -15.37
C ILE A 22 1.07 10.76 -15.18
N PHE A 23 -0.01 11.45 -14.79
CA PHE A 23 0.07 12.88 -14.48
C PHE A 23 1.05 13.19 -13.33
N VAL A 24 1.08 12.34 -12.30
CA VAL A 24 2.09 12.46 -11.23
C VAL A 24 3.50 12.36 -11.80
N LEU A 25 3.77 11.41 -12.69
CA LEU A 25 5.10 11.20 -13.27
C LEU A 25 5.47 12.38 -14.17
N ASP A 26 4.58 12.80 -15.06
CA ASP A 26 4.78 13.96 -15.94
C ASP A 26 5.10 15.23 -15.13
N ASP A 27 4.45 15.43 -13.97
CA ASP A 27 4.68 16.57 -13.08
C ASP A 27 6.08 16.57 -12.41
N ILE A 28 6.70 15.40 -12.19
CA ILE A 28 7.89 15.26 -11.34
C ILE A 28 9.12 14.70 -12.04
N GLU A 29 8.98 14.06 -13.21
CA GLU A 29 10.07 13.37 -13.91
C GLU A 29 11.16 14.37 -14.33
N ASP A 30 10.76 15.51 -14.91
CA ASP A 30 11.67 16.59 -15.31
C ASP A 30 12.28 17.36 -14.13
N LEU A 31 11.69 17.24 -12.94
CA LEU A 31 12.13 17.93 -11.72
C LEU A 31 13.00 17.05 -10.82
N SER A 32 13.05 15.75 -11.07
CA SER A 32 13.85 14.82 -10.29
C SER A 32 15.21 14.65 -10.95
N GLU A 33 16.27 15.13 -10.31
CA GLU A 33 17.65 14.76 -10.64
C GLU A 33 17.87 13.29 -10.19
N ASP A 34 17.30 12.39 -10.99
CA ASP A 34 17.39 10.94 -11.09
C ASP A 34 18.24 10.17 -10.04
N SER A 35 17.55 9.51 -9.09
CA SER A 35 17.92 8.19 -8.51
C SER A 35 16.78 7.61 -7.65
N THR A 36 16.20 8.40 -6.74
CA THR A 36 15.20 7.91 -5.77
C THR A 36 13.78 7.75 -6.35
N LEU A 37 13.42 8.48 -7.41
CA LEU A 37 12.12 8.33 -8.08
C LEU A 37 11.94 6.91 -8.64
N LYS A 38 12.98 6.36 -9.27
CA LYS A 38 13.01 4.99 -9.80
C LYS A 38 12.89 3.93 -8.71
N GLU A 39 13.20 4.27 -7.47
CA GLU A 39 13.07 3.36 -6.34
C GLU A 39 11.63 3.22 -5.85
N ARG A 40 10.76 4.19 -6.16
CA ARG A 40 9.37 4.21 -5.71
C ARG A 40 8.60 3.04 -6.28
N ALA A 41 7.77 2.44 -5.42
CA ALA A 41 7.01 1.26 -5.79
C ALA A 41 6.02 1.53 -6.94
N TYR A 42 5.38 2.71 -6.99
CA TYR A 42 4.49 3.04 -8.10
C TYR A 42 5.25 3.16 -9.43
N TYR A 43 6.45 3.77 -9.43
CA TYR A 43 7.29 3.89 -10.62
C TYR A 43 7.70 2.50 -11.15
N LYS A 44 8.19 1.62 -10.27
CA LYS A 44 8.58 0.24 -10.61
C LYS A 44 7.43 -0.58 -11.19
N ASN A 45 6.22 -0.39 -10.67
CA ASN A 45 5.07 -1.23 -11.00
C ASN A 45 4.11 -0.62 -12.03
N ILE A 46 4.28 0.64 -12.46
CA ILE A 46 3.37 1.31 -13.40
C ILE A 46 3.17 0.53 -14.72
N LYS A 47 4.22 -0.16 -15.18
CA LYS A 47 4.17 -1.03 -16.37
C LYS A 47 3.20 -2.20 -16.21
N ILE A 48 3.02 -2.73 -15.00
CA ILE A 48 2.06 -3.79 -14.70
C ILE A 48 0.63 -3.23 -14.80
N LEU A 49 0.41 -2.03 -14.28
CA LEU A 49 -0.88 -1.34 -14.38
C LEU A 49 -1.24 -1.03 -15.85
N LYS A 50 -0.27 -0.60 -16.65
CA LYS A 50 -0.45 -0.43 -18.10
C LYS A 50 -0.85 -1.74 -18.78
N LYS A 51 -0.12 -2.84 -18.51
CA LYS A 51 -0.46 -4.17 -19.04
C LYS A 51 -1.89 -4.59 -18.69
N TYR A 52 -2.36 -4.25 -17.49
CA TYR A 52 -3.72 -4.58 -17.11
C TYR A 52 -4.76 -3.76 -17.88
N ASN A 53 -4.57 -2.46 -18.05
CA ASN A 53 -5.45 -1.64 -18.88
C ASN A 53 -5.45 -2.11 -20.35
N ASP A 54 -4.29 -2.46 -20.90
CA ASP A 54 -4.17 -3.02 -22.26
C ASP A 54 -4.97 -4.34 -22.38
N LEU A 55 -4.96 -5.19 -21.33
CA LEU A 55 -5.77 -6.41 -21.26
C LEU A 55 -7.27 -6.11 -21.22
N LEU A 56 -7.71 -5.15 -20.39
CA LEU A 56 -9.11 -4.76 -20.29
C LEU A 56 -9.65 -4.22 -21.63
N ASP A 57 -8.83 -3.47 -22.37
CA ASP A 57 -9.17 -2.97 -23.71
C ASP A 57 -9.31 -4.08 -24.72
N LYS A 58 -8.39 -5.05 -24.73
CA LYS A 58 -8.49 -6.26 -25.55
C LYS A 58 -9.79 -7.00 -25.25
N LEU A 59 -10.05 -7.34 -23.99
CA LEU A 59 -11.22 -8.13 -23.59
C LEU A 59 -12.55 -7.43 -23.86
N SER A 60 -12.58 -6.10 -23.79
CA SER A 60 -13.78 -5.32 -24.14
C SER A 60 -14.16 -5.43 -25.61
N ARG A 61 -13.17 -5.60 -26.51
CA ARG A 61 -13.42 -5.82 -27.95
C ARG A 61 -13.87 -7.24 -28.24
N GLU A 62 -13.59 -8.18 -27.34
CA GLU A 62 -13.99 -9.59 -27.44
C GLU A 62 -15.36 -9.88 -26.80
N LEU A 63 -16.02 -8.87 -26.22
CA LEU A 63 -17.34 -9.04 -25.62
C LEU A 63 -18.35 -9.53 -26.66
N PRO A 64 -19.16 -10.57 -26.35
CA PRO A 64 -20.17 -11.06 -27.27
C PRO A 64 -21.19 -9.96 -27.60
N GLU A 65 -21.56 -9.83 -28.89
CA GLU A 65 -22.65 -8.95 -29.27
C GLU A 65 -23.99 -9.46 -28.70
N LYS A 66 -24.83 -8.53 -28.20
CA LYS A 66 -26.15 -8.80 -27.61
C LYS A 66 -27.14 -9.57 -28.52
N LYS A 67 -26.85 -9.74 -29.81
CA LYS A 67 -27.77 -10.30 -30.82
C LYS A 67 -27.56 -11.78 -31.15
N SER A 68 -26.61 -12.48 -30.54
CA SER A 68 -26.35 -13.89 -30.89
C SER A 68 -27.37 -14.85 -30.25
N PHE A 69 -28.01 -15.68 -31.07
CA PHE A 69 -29.01 -16.70 -30.72
C PHE A 69 -28.47 -17.87 -29.84
N LEU A 70 -27.18 -17.84 -29.46
CA LEU A 70 -26.49 -18.89 -28.71
C LEU A 70 -26.13 -18.42 -27.29
N SER A 71 -27.16 -18.27 -26.45
CA SER A 71 -27.04 -17.78 -25.05
C SER A 71 -26.01 -18.56 -24.19
N PHE A 72 -25.89 -19.88 -24.39
CA PHE A 72 -24.93 -20.71 -23.65
C PHE A 72 -23.46 -20.39 -23.98
N LEU A 73 -23.14 -20.17 -25.26
CA LEU A 73 -21.78 -19.81 -25.68
C LEU A 73 -21.38 -18.42 -25.19
N ASN A 74 -22.33 -17.47 -25.20
CA ASN A 74 -22.11 -16.12 -24.69
C ASN A 74 -21.76 -16.16 -23.19
N LYS A 75 -22.51 -16.93 -22.39
CA LYS A 75 -22.23 -17.07 -20.95
C LYS A 75 -20.88 -17.72 -20.65
N SER A 76 -20.49 -18.72 -21.44
CA SER A 76 -19.15 -19.33 -21.32
C SER A 76 -18.04 -18.30 -21.60
N LYS A 77 -18.23 -17.47 -22.64
CA LYS A 77 -17.25 -16.44 -23.00
C LYS A 77 -17.18 -15.31 -21.97
N GLU A 78 -18.31 -14.88 -21.43
CA GLU A 78 -18.37 -13.90 -20.34
C GLU A 78 -17.59 -14.39 -19.10
N ASN A 79 -17.77 -15.65 -18.73
CA ASN A 79 -17.03 -16.24 -17.61
C ASN A 79 -15.53 -16.33 -17.88
N GLU A 80 -15.12 -16.65 -19.12
CA GLU A 80 -13.71 -16.68 -19.52
C GLU A 80 -13.06 -15.29 -19.40
N ILE A 81 -13.75 -14.24 -19.84
CA ILE A 81 -13.29 -12.84 -19.74
C ILE A 81 -13.05 -12.43 -18.28
N ILE A 82 -14.03 -12.71 -17.41
CA ILE A 82 -13.92 -12.40 -15.97
C ILE A 82 -12.74 -13.17 -15.37
N LYS A 83 -12.63 -14.45 -15.69
CA LYS A 83 -11.55 -15.30 -15.21
C LYS A 83 -10.17 -14.81 -15.63
N GLU A 84 -9.98 -14.39 -16.89
CA GLU A 84 -8.69 -13.87 -17.36
C GLU A 84 -8.28 -12.61 -16.59
N CYS A 85 -9.24 -11.74 -16.26
CA CYS A 85 -9.01 -10.57 -15.41
C CYS A 85 -8.64 -10.94 -13.97
N GLU A 86 -9.36 -11.90 -13.38
CA GLU A 86 -9.10 -12.37 -12.02
C GLU A 86 -7.75 -13.07 -11.90
N ASP A 87 -7.40 -13.90 -12.89
CA ASP A 87 -6.11 -14.60 -12.96
C ASP A 87 -4.96 -13.57 -13.07
N PHE A 88 -5.10 -12.54 -13.91
CA PHE A 88 -4.10 -11.46 -13.97
C PHE A 88 -3.94 -10.76 -12.61
N LYS A 89 -5.05 -10.35 -11.98
CA LYS A 89 -5.02 -9.69 -10.67
C LYS A 89 -4.41 -10.58 -9.60
N LYS A 90 -4.67 -11.89 -9.64
CA LYS A 90 -4.07 -12.86 -8.73
C LYS A 90 -2.56 -12.97 -8.95
N THR A 91 -2.10 -13.04 -10.20
CA THR A 91 -0.67 -13.09 -10.53
C THR A 91 0.09 -11.85 -10.07
N TYR A 92 -0.51 -10.66 -10.20
CA TYR A 92 0.13 -9.38 -9.90
C TYR A 92 -0.41 -8.70 -8.64
N LYS A 93 -1.05 -9.46 -7.74
CA LYS A 93 -1.79 -8.92 -6.59
C LYS A 93 -0.96 -7.92 -5.79
N ASP A 94 0.25 -8.32 -5.41
CA ASP A 94 1.14 -7.52 -4.58
C ASP A 94 1.53 -6.19 -5.24
N SER A 95 1.84 -6.22 -6.54
CA SER A 95 2.16 -5.02 -7.31
C SER A 95 0.97 -4.08 -7.42
N LEU A 96 -0.21 -4.62 -7.73
CA LEU A 96 -1.44 -3.82 -7.89
C LEU A 96 -1.86 -3.19 -6.56
N ASP A 97 -1.87 -3.97 -5.48
CA ASP A 97 -2.19 -3.48 -4.13
C ASP A 97 -1.21 -2.38 -3.72
N LYS A 98 0.08 -2.59 -3.94
CA LYS A 98 1.09 -1.59 -3.61
C LYS A 98 0.92 -0.30 -4.41
N ILE A 99 0.59 -0.38 -5.70
CA ILE A 99 0.32 0.82 -6.52
C ILE A 99 -0.89 1.59 -5.97
N PHE A 100 -2.00 0.91 -5.66
CA PHE A 100 -3.19 1.55 -5.08
C PHE A 100 -2.90 2.27 -3.76
N VAL A 101 -2.06 1.68 -2.93
CA VAL A 101 -1.66 2.28 -1.66
C VAL A 101 -0.74 3.48 -1.91
N CYS A 102 0.23 3.35 -2.82
CA CYS A 102 1.19 4.40 -3.14
C CYS A 102 0.58 5.60 -3.85
N SER A 103 -0.46 5.43 -4.66
CA SER A 103 -1.13 6.56 -5.33
C SER A 103 -1.79 7.52 -4.33
N LYS A 104 -2.08 7.05 -3.11
CA LYS A 104 -2.69 7.82 -2.02
C LYS A 104 -1.68 8.29 -0.98
N CYS A 105 -0.39 8.12 -1.25
CA CYS A 105 0.70 8.46 -0.33
C CYS A 105 0.98 9.96 -0.37
N MET A 106 1.25 10.59 0.78
CA MET A 106 1.65 12.00 0.84
C MET A 106 2.92 12.27 0.01
N CYS A 107 3.81 11.27 -0.10
CA CYS A 107 5.06 11.39 -0.84
C CYS A 107 4.92 11.17 -2.35
N VAL A 108 3.72 10.91 -2.89
CA VAL A 108 3.53 10.48 -4.29
C VAL A 108 4.10 11.48 -5.31
N LYS A 109 3.96 12.79 -5.03
CA LYS A 109 4.52 13.90 -5.84
C LYS A 109 5.73 14.57 -5.18
N CYS A 110 6.31 13.99 -4.13
CA CYS A 110 7.47 14.59 -3.48
C CYS A 110 8.66 14.58 -4.46
N ILE A 111 9.45 15.64 -4.51
CA ILE A 111 10.69 15.73 -5.31
C ILE A 111 11.94 15.98 -4.46
N ARG A 112 11.74 16.12 -3.13
CA ARG A 112 12.85 16.37 -2.21
C ARG A 112 13.66 15.09 -2.00
N GLU A 113 14.97 15.27 -1.80
CA GLU A 113 15.79 14.25 -1.17
C GLU A 113 15.21 13.91 0.20
N CYS A 114 15.12 12.61 0.51
CA CYS A 114 14.41 12.12 1.67
C CYS A 114 15.40 11.53 2.66
N GLY A 115 15.52 12.13 3.84
CA GLY A 115 16.33 11.58 4.94
C GLY A 115 15.67 10.39 5.65
N PHE A 116 14.38 10.19 5.42
CA PHE A 116 13.62 9.05 5.93
C PHE A 116 13.84 7.80 5.07
N ASN A 117 13.38 6.64 5.56
CA ASN A 117 13.40 5.39 4.78
C ASN A 117 12.06 5.00 4.10
N PRO A 118 11.18 5.91 3.62
CA PRO A 118 9.75 5.63 3.56
C PRO A 118 9.37 4.67 2.44
N CYS A 119 9.94 4.79 1.23
CA CYS A 119 9.56 3.92 0.12
C CYS A 119 10.09 2.48 0.27
N LEU A 120 11.23 2.30 0.96
CA LEU A 120 11.81 1.00 1.27
C LEU A 120 11.16 0.37 2.51
N SER A 121 10.81 1.17 3.51
CA SER A 121 10.14 0.73 4.76
C SER A 121 8.64 0.49 4.59
N CYS A 122 7.96 1.14 3.63
CA CYS A 122 6.55 0.90 3.38
C CYS A 122 6.35 -0.51 2.80
N ASN A 123 5.92 -1.47 3.63
CA ASN A 123 5.42 -2.77 3.19
C ASN A 123 4.19 -2.61 2.25
N LYS A 124 3.68 -3.69 1.67
CA LYS A 124 2.57 -3.74 0.70
C LYS A 124 1.32 -2.96 1.12
N THR A 125 1.09 -2.83 2.43
CA THR A 125 -0.11 -2.22 3.01
C THR A 125 0.12 -0.82 3.59
N GLY A 126 1.37 -0.34 3.60
CA GLY A 126 1.76 0.93 4.21
C GLY A 126 1.85 2.07 3.20
N LYS A 127 1.40 3.26 3.62
CA LYS A 127 1.68 4.54 2.95
C LYS A 127 2.05 5.60 3.98
N VAL A 128 2.83 6.58 3.56
CA VAL A 128 3.07 7.78 4.37
C VAL A 128 1.80 8.62 4.36
N ASN A 129 1.21 8.84 5.53
CA ASN A 129 0.08 9.73 5.73
C ASN A 129 0.52 11.14 6.15
N TYR A 130 1.64 11.24 6.87
CA TYR A 130 2.18 12.51 7.34
C TYR A 130 3.71 12.54 7.21
N CYS A 131 4.23 13.71 6.86
CA CYS A 131 5.66 13.99 6.77
C CYS A 131 5.85 15.51 6.86
N ASP A 132 6.58 15.97 7.87
CA ASP A 132 6.95 17.39 8.02
C ASP A 132 8.11 17.80 7.10
N LYS A 133 8.77 16.82 6.46
CA LYS A 133 9.94 16.95 5.57
C LYS A 133 11.23 17.36 6.31
N GLU A 134 11.24 17.34 7.63
CA GLU A 134 12.34 17.77 8.47
C GLU A 134 12.71 16.69 9.50
N ASN A 135 11.80 16.31 10.39
CA ASN A 135 12.11 15.40 11.50
C ASN A 135 11.20 14.17 11.57
N THR A 136 9.91 14.34 11.33
CA THR A 136 8.89 13.34 11.65
C THR A 136 8.14 12.86 10.41
N ASN A 137 8.02 11.54 10.27
CA ASN A 137 7.08 10.92 9.34
C ASN A 137 6.14 9.93 10.05
N LEU A 138 5.00 9.67 9.42
CA LEU A 138 4.04 8.65 9.84
C LEU A 138 3.68 7.78 8.65
N ILE A 139 3.93 6.48 8.78
CA ILE A 139 3.41 5.43 7.90
C ILE A 139 2.19 4.81 8.57
N VAL A 140 1.05 4.79 7.89
CA VAL A 140 -0.13 4.05 8.33
C VAL A 140 -0.24 2.77 7.53
N PHE A 141 -0.52 1.66 8.22
CA PHE A 141 -0.68 0.35 7.62
C PHE A 141 -2.14 -0.09 7.63
N LYS A 142 -2.52 -0.87 6.63
CA LYS A 142 -3.84 -1.52 6.57
C LYS A 142 -3.71 -3.02 6.77
N ASN A 143 -4.35 -3.58 7.79
CA ASN A 143 -4.39 -5.03 8.05
C ASN A 143 -2.99 -5.66 8.09
N PHE A 144 -2.00 -4.96 8.66
CA PHE A 144 -0.64 -5.49 8.73
C PHE A 144 -0.47 -6.36 9.97
N ILE A 145 -0.85 -7.63 9.83
CA ILE A 145 -0.82 -8.60 10.93
C ILE A 145 0.47 -9.41 10.89
N LYS A 146 1.12 -9.57 12.05
CA LYS A 146 2.30 -10.41 12.26
C LYS A 146 2.15 -11.25 13.52
N GLN A 147 2.88 -12.36 13.58
CA GLN A 147 3.08 -13.11 14.82
C GLN A 147 4.22 -12.44 15.60
N GLN A 148 3.97 -12.10 16.86
CA GLN A 148 4.95 -11.51 17.75
C GLN A 148 5.10 -12.38 18.99
N TYR A 149 6.34 -12.68 19.36
CA TYR A 149 6.60 -13.37 20.62
C TYR A 149 6.39 -12.40 21.80
N ASN A 150 5.56 -12.80 22.75
CA ASN A 150 5.30 -12.08 23.97
C ASN A 150 6.08 -12.75 25.12
N ASN A 151 7.05 -12.01 25.68
CA ASN A 151 7.92 -12.51 26.75
C ASN A 151 7.16 -12.73 28.08
N GLU A 152 6.03 -12.05 28.29
CA GLU A 152 5.23 -12.19 29.51
C GLU A 152 4.40 -13.48 29.48
N THR A 153 3.80 -13.80 28.34
CA THR A 153 2.98 -15.02 28.16
C THR A 153 3.78 -16.23 27.69
N ASN A 154 4.98 -16.03 27.14
CA ASN A 154 5.80 -17.02 26.44
C ASN A 154 5.12 -17.64 25.21
N GLU A 155 4.18 -16.92 24.60
CA GLU A 155 3.45 -17.35 23.41
C GLU A 155 3.71 -16.43 22.20
N ASN A 156 3.41 -16.94 21.00
CA ASN A 156 3.35 -16.09 19.81
C ASN A 156 1.91 -15.63 19.62
N GLU A 157 1.72 -14.32 19.70
CA GLU A 157 0.41 -13.70 19.61
C GLU A 157 0.30 -12.89 18.30
N PRO A 158 -0.86 -12.94 17.61
CA PRO A 158 -1.09 -12.10 16.46
C PRO A 158 -1.27 -10.65 16.88
N ILE A 159 -0.43 -9.76 16.34
CA ILE A 159 -0.55 -8.31 16.48
C ILE A 159 -0.82 -7.67 15.12
N GLU A 160 -1.63 -6.63 15.12
CA GLU A 160 -1.82 -5.72 13.99
C GLU A 160 -0.98 -4.46 14.21
N ILE A 161 -0.09 -4.15 13.27
CA ILE A 161 0.66 -2.90 13.27
C ILE A 161 -0.23 -1.83 12.63
N LEU A 162 -0.60 -0.80 13.38
CA LEU A 162 -1.47 0.28 12.93
C LEU A 162 -0.67 1.37 12.21
N CYS A 163 0.46 1.77 12.80
CA CYS A 163 1.33 2.78 12.21
C CYS A 163 2.79 2.62 12.66
N GLU A 164 3.67 3.33 11.96
CA GLU A 164 5.07 3.56 12.34
C GLU A 164 5.37 5.06 12.25
N VAL A 165 5.91 5.64 13.32
CA VAL A 165 6.41 7.01 13.39
C VAL A 165 7.93 6.95 13.37
N GLU A 166 8.57 7.63 12.42
CA GLU A 166 10.03 7.79 12.34
C GLU A 166 10.40 9.22 12.73
N MET A 167 11.34 9.38 13.67
CA MET A 167 11.89 10.67 14.13
C MET A 167 13.40 10.67 13.87
N LEU A 168 13.87 11.59 13.01
CA LEU A 168 15.24 11.60 12.49
C LEU A 168 16.27 12.13 13.49
N ASP A 169 15.91 13.12 14.31
CA ASP A 169 16.76 13.69 15.35
C ASP A 169 17.14 12.68 16.43
N MET A 170 16.25 11.73 16.71
CA MET A 170 16.46 10.62 17.64
C MET A 170 17.06 9.37 16.98
N ASP A 171 17.00 9.28 15.65
CA ASP A 171 17.23 8.04 14.87
C ASP A 171 16.38 6.87 15.41
N LYS A 172 15.09 7.13 15.68
CA LYS A 172 14.17 6.16 16.29
C LYS A 172 12.90 5.96 15.50
N ARG A 173 12.32 4.77 15.71
CA ARG A 173 11.01 4.39 15.19
C ARG A 173 10.10 3.94 16.31
N PHE A 174 8.84 4.29 16.20
CA PHE A 174 7.81 3.91 17.15
C PHE A 174 6.66 3.29 16.39
N ARG A 175 6.01 2.29 16.96
CA ARG A 175 4.82 1.66 16.38
C ARG A 175 3.68 1.69 17.36
N ILE A 176 2.50 2.00 16.84
CA ILE A 176 1.26 1.67 17.52
C ILE A 176 0.81 0.31 17.01
N ILE A 177 0.72 -0.64 17.93
CA ILE A 177 0.27 -1.99 17.65
C ILE A 177 -1.02 -2.29 18.38
N LYS A 178 -1.79 -3.21 17.84
CA LYS A 178 -3.03 -3.72 18.43
C LYS A 178 -2.96 -5.22 18.54
N GLU A 179 -3.14 -5.77 19.73
CA GLU A 179 -3.27 -7.21 19.89
C GLU A 179 -4.60 -7.67 19.26
N VAL A 180 -4.56 -8.70 18.40
CA VAL A 180 -5.73 -9.08 17.60
C VAL A 180 -6.82 -9.74 18.46
N LEU A 181 -6.45 -10.43 19.54
CA LEU A 181 -7.38 -11.17 20.38
C LEU A 181 -8.05 -10.29 21.45
N SER A 182 -7.25 -9.57 22.24
CA SER A 182 -7.78 -8.67 23.27
C SER A 182 -8.31 -7.34 22.70
N GLY A 183 -7.73 -6.88 21.59
CA GLY A 183 -7.99 -5.56 21.02
C GLY A 183 -7.22 -4.42 21.71
N GLU A 184 -6.39 -4.72 22.71
CA GLU A 184 -5.55 -3.74 23.41
C GLU A 184 -4.53 -3.12 22.47
N GLN A 185 -4.21 -1.84 22.71
CA GLN A 185 -3.26 -1.08 21.90
C GLN A 185 -2.07 -0.63 22.72
N PHE A 186 -0.90 -0.66 22.09
CA PHE A 186 0.37 -0.31 22.72
C PHE A 186 1.15 0.63 21.81
N VAL A 187 1.82 1.61 22.41
CA VAL A 187 2.79 2.48 21.74
C VAL A 187 4.18 2.03 22.20
N LEU A 188 4.99 1.56 21.26
CA LEU A 188 6.27 0.90 21.55
C LEU A 188 7.36 1.46 20.66
N GLU A 189 8.57 1.59 21.20
CA GLU A 189 9.76 1.78 20.38
C GLU A 189 10.03 0.50 19.58
N TYR A 190 10.28 0.65 18.28
CA TYR A 190 10.50 -0.44 17.35
C TYR A 190 11.95 -0.46 16.87
N VAL A 191 12.59 -1.62 17.01
CA VAL A 191 13.94 -1.88 16.52
C VAL A 191 13.93 -3.14 15.66
N TYR A 192 14.51 -3.07 14.46
CA TYR A 192 14.76 -4.25 13.65
C TYR A 192 16.18 -4.75 13.88
N ASN A 193 16.31 -6.03 14.27
CA ASN A 193 17.57 -6.72 14.44
C ASN A 193 17.64 -7.91 13.45
N ILE A 194 18.75 -8.03 12.72
CA ILE A 194 18.93 -9.10 11.71
C ILE A 194 18.90 -10.51 12.35
N LYS A 195 19.39 -10.65 13.58
CA LYS A 195 19.43 -11.93 14.30
C LYS A 195 18.11 -12.23 15.00
N ASP A 196 17.58 -11.24 15.69
CA ASP A 196 16.48 -11.41 16.64
C ASP A 196 15.11 -11.01 16.07
N GLY A 197 15.09 -10.39 14.88
CA GLY A 197 13.89 -9.95 14.20
C GLY A 197 13.35 -8.61 14.71
N ASP A 198 12.03 -8.51 14.81
CA ASP A 198 11.32 -7.32 15.29
C ASP A 198 11.35 -7.27 16.83
N LEU A 199 11.95 -6.22 17.39
CA LEU A 199 12.01 -5.96 18.83
C LEU A 199 11.16 -4.75 19.20
N TYR A 200 10.49 -4.83 20.35
CA TYR A 200 9.63 -3.77 20.87
C TYR A 200 10.00 -3.45 22.31
N ASN A 201 10.17 -2.17 22.62
CA ASN A 201 10.51 -1.67 23.95
C ASN A 201 9.45 -0.67 24.44
N SER A 202 9.25 -0.61 25.76
CA SER A 202 8.39 0.39 26.40
C SER A 202 8.96 1.80 26.24
N ILE A 203 8.07 2.78 26.14
CA ILE A 203 8.42 4.21 26.14
C ILE A 203 8.20 4.74 27.57
N GLU A 204 9.28 5.11 28.25
CA GLU A 204 9.21 5.64 29.63
C GLU A 204 8.89 7.14 29.67
N ASP A 205 9.24 7.87 28.61
CA ASP A 205 8.99 9.30 28.49
C ASP A 205 7.53 9.57 28.09
N VAL A 206 6.79 10.18 29.02
CA VAL A 206 5.37 10.47 28.86
C VAL A 206 5.12 11.54 27.80
N ASP A 207 6.01 12.52 27.65
CA ASP A 207 5.83 13.59 26.67
C ASP A 207 6.02 13.03 25.26
N LEU A 208 7.06 12.20 25.07
CA LEU A 208 7.28 11.47 23.81
C LEU A 208 6.11 10.52 23.48
N PHE A 209 5.61 9.80 24.48
CA PHE A 209 4.45 8.91 24.31
C PHE A 209 3.22 9.69 23.81
N ASN A 210 2.92 10.83 24.44
CA ASN A 210 1.80 11.68 24.04
C ASN A 210 2.01 12.27 22.64
N GLU A 211 3.23 12.71 22.30
CA GLU A 211 3.56 13.23 20.97
C GLU A 211 3.28 12.20 19.88
N ILE A 212 3.68 10.94 20.07
CA ILE A 212 3.44 9.85 19.11
C ILE A 212 1.95 9.61 18.91
N ILE A 213 1.16 9.64 20.00
CA ILE A 213 -0.29 9.50 19.93
C ILE A 213 -0.90 10.67 19.16
N ASP A 214 -0.49 11.91 19.45
CA ASP A 214 -1.02 13.10 18.81
C ASP A 214 -0.71 13.11 17.30
N ILE A 215 0.49 12.72 16.91
CA ILE A 215 0.88 12.54 15.50
C ILE A 215 -0.04 11.53 14.82
N TYR A 216 -0.26 10.37 15.45
CA TYR A 216 -1.11 9.32 14.89
C TYR A 216 -2.57 9.76 14.78
N GLU A 217 -3.18 10.20 15.88
CA GLU A 217 -4.60 10.56 15.93
C GLU A 217 -4.94 11.70 14.98
N SER A 218 -4.03 12.66 14.80
CA SER A 218 -4.20 13.78 13.87
C SER A 218 -4.08 13.38 12.40
N ASN A 219 -3.41 12.26 12.09
CA ASN A 219 -3.02 11.91 10.71
C ASN A 219 -3.39 10.48 10.26
N LYS A 220 -4.12 9.70 11.07
CA LYS A 220 -4.45 8.29 10.77
C LYS A 220 -5.39 8.07 9.57
N ILE A 221 -6.02 9.13 9.03
CA ILE A 221 -7.04 9.06 7.95
C ILE A 221 -6.39 9.18 6.57
#